data_AF-A0A522R9Q7-F1
#
_entry.id   AF-A0A522R9Q7-F1
#
_cell.length_a   1.000
_cell.length_b   1.000
_cell.length_c   1.000
_cell.angle_alpha   90.00
_cell.angle_beta   90.00
_cell.angle_gamma   90.00
#
_symmetry.space_group_name_H-M   'P 1'
#
loop_
_entity.id
_entity.type
_entity.pdbx_description
1 polymer ?
#
loop_
_entity_poly.entity_id
_entity_poly.type
_entity_poly.pdbx_seq_one_letter_code
_entity_poly.pdbx_strand_id
1 'polypeptide(L)'
;MHHITAINLFIDKWIKKYPSFKTYYSPRNKLYFNYLNYYMEVRRMIDTINWIERLNRDYKRVLRMKSAMPSPESVIFLLGSVASRRTEYEKQIYQFIYETKLFY
;
A
#
# COMPACT_ATOMS: atom_id res chain seq x y z
N MET A 1 -13.54 -17.79 -10.72
CA MET A 1 -13.76 -18.92 -9.79
C MET A 1 -12.45 -19.49 -9.22
N HIS A 2 -11.33 -19.48 -9.95
CA HIS A 2 -10.03 -20.04 -9.50
C HIS A 2 -9.37 -19.33 -8.30
N HIS A 3 -9.59 -18.03 -8.10
CA HIS A 3 -8.88 -17.26 -7.05
C HIS A 3 -9.41 -17.47 -5.63
N ILE A 4 -10.71 -17.74 -5.46
CA ILE A 4 -11.32 -17.99 -4.15
C ILE A 4 -10.76 -19.28 -3.54
N THR A 5 -10.56 -20.30 -4.38
CA THR A 5 -9.95 -21.57 -3.97
C THR A 5 -8.51 -21.37 -3.52
N ALA A 6 -7.72 -20.56 -4.23
CA ALA A 6 -6.35 -20.25 -3.85
C ALA A 6 -6.26 -19.51 -2.50
N ILE A 7 -7.17 -18.58 -2.22
CA ILE A 7 -7.24 -17.87 -0.93
C ILE A 7 -7.58 -18.83 0.20
N ASN A 8 -8.57 -19.70 0.02
CA ASN A 8 -8.94 -20.67 1.05
C ASN A 8 -7.76 -21.62 1.36
N LEU A 9 -7.08 -22.14 0.34
CA LEU A 9 -5.87 -22.98 0.50
C LEU A 9 -4.75 -22.24 1.24
N PHE A 10 -4.56 -20.95 0.96
CA PHE A 10 -3.60 -20.12 1.68
C PHE A 10 -3.98 -19.98 3.16
N ILE A 11 -5.25 -19.70 3.46
CA ILE A 11 -5.73 -19.60 4.83
C ILE A 11 -5.54 -20.93 5.55
N ASP A 12 -5.99 -22.04 4.97
CA ASP A 12 -5.90 -23.39 5.54
C ASP A 12 -4.46 -23.78 5.87
N LYS A 13 -3.50 -23.41 5.01
CA LYS A 13 -2.07 -23.66 5.23
C LYS A 13 -1.52 -22.94 6.45
N TRP A 14 -1.95 -21.69 6.69
CA TRP A 14 -1.33 -20.80 7.68
C TRP A 14 -2.10 -20.66 8.98
N ILE A 15 -3.38 -21.07 9.00
CA ILE A 15 -4.29 -20.92 10.14
C ILE A 15 -3.78 -21.57 11.43
N LYS A 16 -3.03 -22.68 11.31
CA LYS A 16 -2.45 -23.39 12.47
C LYS A 16 -1.38 -22.54 13.16
N LYS A 17 -0.60 -21.78 12.39
CA LYS A 17 0.46 -20.91 12.91
C LYS A 17 -0.07 -19.51 13.28
N TYR A 18 -1.07 -19.03 12.54
CA TYR A 18 -1.64 -17.70 12.71
C TYR A 18 -3.18 -17.79 12.84
N PRO A 19 -3.71 -18.00 14.05
CA PRO A 19 -5.15 -18.20 14.26
C PRO A 19 -6.03 -17.04 13.79
N SER A 20 -5.49 -15.81 13.76
CA SER A 20 -6.18 -14.62 13.23
C SER A 20 -6.58 -14.76 11.77
N PHE A 21 -5.96 -15.66 11.01
CA PHE A 21 -6.28 -15.88 9.60
C PHE A 21 -7.69 -16.45 9.39
N LYS A 22 -8.32 -17.04 10.43
CA LYS A 22 -9.74 -17.43 10.42
C LYS A 22 -10.65 -16.27 10.01
N THR A 23 -10.28 -15.04 10.34
CA THR A 23 -11.08 -13.86 9.98
C THR A 23 -11.21 -13.66 8.48
N TYR A 24 -10.27 -14.16 7.66
CA TYR A 24 -10.30 -14.04 6.20
C TYR A 24 -11.32 -14.95 5.50
N TYR A 25 -11.97 -15.89 6.21
CA TYR A 25 -13.12 -16.59 5.65
C TYR A 25 -14.36 -15.69 5.53
N SER A 26 -14.43 -14.61 6.32
CA SER A 26 -15.50 -13.62 6.25
C SER A 26 -15.54 -12.95 4.87
N PRO A 27 -16.73 -12.80 4.24
CA PRO A 27 -16.86 -12.15 2.93
C PRO A 27 -16.20 -10.77 2.88
N ARG A 28 -16.30 -9.97 3.95
CA ARG A 28 -15.68 -8.63 4.04
C ARG A 28 -14.16 -8.71 3.91
N ASN A 29 -13.53 -9.65 4.61
CA ASN A 29 -12.07 -9.76 4.65
C ASN A 29 -11.51 -10.44 3.40
N LYS A 30 -12.32 -11.19 2.65
CA LYS A 30 -11.94 -11.69 1.32
C LYS A 30 -11.68 -10.56 0.33
N LEU A 31 -12.31 -9.38 0.52
CA LEU A 31 -12.10 -8.21 -0.35
C LEU A 31 -10.65 -7.72 -0.33
N TYR A 32 -9.89 -7.95 0.74
CA TYR A 32 -8.46 -7.63 0.78
C TYR A 32 -7.64 -8.36 -0.28
N PHE A 33 -8.16 -9.48 -0.82
CA PHE A 33 -7.52 -10.26 -1.86
C PHE A 33 -8.08 -9.97 -3.26
N ASN A 34 -8.95 -8.96 -3.43
CA ASN A 34 -9.48 -8.62 -4.75
C ASN A 34 -8.38 -8.20 -5.74
N TYR A 35 -7.25 -7.71 -5.25
CA TYR A 35 -6.12 -7.34 -6.10
C TYR A 35 -5.55 -8.51 -6.90
N LEU A 36 -5.79 -9.76 -6.45
CA LEU A 36 -5.42 -10.99 -7.16
C LEU A 36 -6.10 -11.14 -8.52
N ASN A 37 -7.22 -10.43 -8.73
CA ASN A 37 -7.99 -10.48 -9.97
C ASN A 37 -7.45 -9.51 -11.04
N TYR A 38 -6.49 -8.64 -10.71
CA TYR A 38 -5.87 -7.75 -11.69
C TYR A 38 -4.69 -8.43 -12.40
N TYR A 39 -4.33 -7.89 -13.57
CA TYR A 39 -3.12 -8.26 -14.30
C TYR A 39 -1.86 -8.08 -13.45
N MET A 40 -0.82 -8.85 -13.75
CA MET A 40 0.40 -8.91 -12.94
C MET A 40 1.07 -7.54 -12.77
N GLU A 41 0.98 -6.67 -13.76
CA GLU A 41 1.53 -5.32 -13.79
C GLU A 41 0.84 -4.42 -12.76
N VAL A 42 -0.49 -4.42 -12.76
CA VAL A 42 -1.32 -3.70 -11.79
C VAL A 42 -1.14 -4.27 -10.40
N ARG A 43 -1.07 -5.60 -10.29
CA ARG A 43 -0.84 -6.30 -9.04
C ARG A 43 0.51 -5.93 -8.42
N ARG A 44 1.57 -5.92 -9.22
CA ARG A 44 2.91 -5.47 -8.79
C ARG A 44 2.86 -4.05 -8.26
N MET A 45 2.10 -3.16 -8.89
CA MET A 45 1.95 -1.79 -8.41
C MET A 45 1.28 -1.72 -7.03
N ILE A 46 0.15 -2.42 -6.87
CA ILE A 46 -0.59 -2.50 -5.61
C ILE A 46 0.28 -3.11 -4.51
N ASP A 47 1.01 -4.17 -4.83
CA ASP A 47 1.89 -4.89 -3.89
C ASP A 47 3.17 -4.10 -3.55
N THR A 48 3.67 -3.27 -4.48
CA THR A 48 4.81 -2.39 -4.21
C THR A 48 4.38 -1.21 -3.36
N ILE A 49 4.20 -1.45 -2.05
CA ILE A 49 4.06 -0.39 -1.04
C ILE A 49 5.31 0.48 -0.90
N ASN A 50 6.34 0.28 -1.72
CA ASN A 50 7.61 1.00 -1.68
C ASN A 50 7.46 2.52 -1.71
N TRP A 51 6.49 3.07 -2.45
CA TRP A 51 6.28 4.52 -2.48
C TRP A 51 5.65 5.04 -1.18
N ILE A 52 4.67 4.32 -0.63
CA ILE A 52 4.03 4.64 0.64
C ILE A 52 5.04 4.47 1.79
N GLU A 53 5.80 3.38 1.80
CA GLU A 53 6.83 3.09 2.80
C GLU A 53 7.98 4.10 2.76
N ARG A 54 8.41 4.55 1.57
CA ARG A 54 9.41 5.62 1.44
C ARG A 54 8.87 6.94 1.99
N LEU A 55 7.63 7.31 1.66
CA LEU A 55 7.01 8.53 2.19
C LEU A 55 6.88 8.48 3.71
N ASN A 56 6.35 7.37 4.24
CA ASN A 56 6.21 7.15 5.68
C ASN A 56 7.56 7.17 6.41
N ARG A 57 8.62 6.66 5.79
CA ARG A 57 9.98 6.73 6.34
C ARG A 57 10.46 8.17 6.49
N ASP A 58 10.18 9.03 5.52
CA ASP A 58 10.59 10.43 5.57
C ASP A 58 9.76 11.22 6.59
N TYR A 59 8.46 10.97 6.67
CA TYR A 59 7.62 11.50 7.75
C TYR A 59 8.15 11.09 9.13
N LYS A 60 8.46 9.81 9.33
CA LYS A 60 9.04 9.31 10.59
C LYS A 60 10.38 9.96 10.88
N ARG A 61 11.25 10.17 9.88
CA ARG A 61 12.56 10.82 10.07
C ARG A 61 12.40 12.24 10.62
N VAL A 62 11.53 13.03 10.00
CA VAL A 62 11.31 14.43 10.37
C VAL A 62 10.61 14.56 11.73
N LEU A 63 9.63 13.69 12.01
CA LEU A 63 8.97 13.65 13.31
C LEU A 63 9.90 13.22 14.44
N ARG A 64 10.79 12.24 14.21
CA ARG A 64 11.74 11.78 15.24
C ARG A 64 12.70 12.86 15.74
N MET A 65 13.01 13.86 14.90
CA MET A 65 13.87 14.98 15.30
C MET A 65 13.14 16.00 16.18
N LYS A 66 11.82 15.89 16.33
CA LYS A 66 11.01 16.78 17.16
C LYS A 66 10.52 16.02 18.39
N SER A 67 10.81 16.54 19.58
CA SER A 67 10.38 15.93 20.85
C SER A 67 8.87 16.04 21.06
N ALA A 68 8.27 17.14 20.62
CA ALA A 68 6.84 17.41 20.69
C ALA A 68 6.48 18.39 19.57
N MET A 69 5.21 18.35 19.15
CA MET A 69 4.67 19.26 18.16
C MET A 69 3.78 20.28 18.86
N PRO A 70 3.86 21.58 18.50
CA PRO A 70 3.13 22.64 19.19
C PRO A 70 1.61 22.57 18.97
N SER A 71 1.15 22.06 17.82
CA SER A 71 -0.27 21.85 17.52
C SER A 71 -0.48 20.84 16.38
N PRO A 72 -1.70 20.29 16.19
CA PRO A 72 -2.02 19.46 15.04
C PRO A 72 -1.77 20.15 13.69
N GLU A 73 -2.05 21.45 13.58
CA GLU A 73 -1.83 22.24 12.36
C GLU A 73 -0.35 22.28 11.99
N SER A 74 0.52 22.42 13.00
CA SER A 74 1.97 22.37 12.78
C SER A 74 2.44 21.00 12.25
N VAL A 75 1.77 19.92 12.64
CA VAL A 75 2.04 18.57 12.11
C VAL A 75 1.65 18.48 10.65
N ILE A 76 0.44 18.94 10.32
CA ILE A 76 -0.05 18.93 8.94
C ILE A 76 0.86 19.76 8.04
N PHE A 77 1.23 20.97 8.47
CA PHE A 77 2.17 21.83 7.73
C PHE A 77 3.51 21.13 7.51
N LEU A 78 4.07 20.52 8.56
CA LEU A 78 5.35 19.81 8.47
C LEU A 78 5.28 18.63 7.50
N LEU A 79 4.30 17.74 7.64
CA LEU A 79 4.13 16.59 6.77
C LEU A 79 3.84 17.02 5.32
N GLY A 80 3.03 18.06 5.11
CA GLY A 80 2.79 18.67 3.81
C GLY A 80 4.06 19.24 3.18
N SER A 81 4.92 19.89 3.98
CA SER A 81 6.22 20.39 3.52
C SER A 81 7.19 19.26 3.11
N VAL A 82 7.10 18.10 3.75
CA VAL A 82 7.89 16.91 3.38
C VAL A 82 7.36 16.30 2.10
N ALA A 83 6.03 16.19 1.97
CA ALA A 83 5.37 15.65 0.78
C ALA A 83 5.65 16.51 -0.46
N SER A 84 5.53 17.83 -0.34
CA SER A 84 5.73 18.78 -1.45
C SER A 84 7.17 18.85 -1.98
N ARG A 85 8.17 18.40 -1.21
CA ARG A 85 9.57 18.34 -1.67
C ARG A 85 9.89 17.09 -2.50
N ARG A 86 8.93 16.18 -2.66
CA ARG A 86 9.11 14.91 -3.36
C ARG A 86 8.75 15.09 -4.82
N THR A 87 9.73 14.90 -5.69
CA THR A 87 9.56 14.99 -7.15
C THR A 87 9.42 13.62 -7.80
N GLU A 88 9.55 12.53 -7.03
CA GLU A 88 9.46 11.16 -7.56
C GLU A 88 8.07 10.84 -8.12
N TYR A 89 7.03 11.54 -7.67
CA TYR A 89 5.65 11.42 -8.16
C TYR A 89 5.43 12.08 -9.53
N GLU A 90 6.35 12.95 -9.96
CA GLU A 90 6.31 13.58 -11.29
C GLU A 90 6.84 12.64 -12.38
N LYS A 91 7.48 11.53 -11.98
CA LYS A 91 8.07 10.57 -12.90
C LYS A 91 7.00 9.60 -13.41
N GLN A 92 7.10 9.25 -14.69
CA GLN A 92 6.24 8.22 -15.26
C GLN A 92 6.41 6.89 -14.53
N ILE A 93 5.30 6.17 -14.37
CA ILE A 93 5.29 4.86 -13.74
C ILE A 93 5.76 3.84 -14.77
N TYR A 94 6.99 3.31 -14.59
CA TYR A 94 7.60 2.37 -15.53
C TYR A 94 6.76 1.11 -15.79
N GLN A 95 5.88 0.71 -14.87
CA GLN A 95 4.99 -0.42 -15.04
C GLN A 95 3.87 -0.16 -16.08
N PHE A 96 3.63 1.10 -16.44
CA PHE A 96 2.61 1.51 -17.41
C PHE A 96 3.18 2.14 -18.68
N ILE A 97 4.46 1.89 -19.03
CA ILE A 97 5.08 2.46 -20.24
C ILE A 97 4.31 2.08 -21.52
N TYR A 98 3.64 0.93 -21.52
CA TYR A 98 2.85 0.44 -22.66
C TYR A 98 1.36 0.86 -22.60
N GLU A 99 0.92 1.50 -21.52
CA GLU A 99 -0.48 1.90 -21.36
C GLU A 99 -0.72 3.27 -21.99
N THR A 100 -1.21 3.23 -23.23
CA THR A 100 -1.51 4.44 -24.01
C THR A 100 -2.76 5.18 -23.54
N LYS A 101 -3.62 4.56 -22.70
CA LYS A 101 -4.95 5.09 -22.38
C LYS A 101 -5.10 5.89 -21.08
N LEU A 102 -4.12 5.88 -20.20
CA LEU A 102 -4.28 6.46 -18.86
C LEU A 102 -3.56 7.80 -18.65
N PHE A 103 -2.80 8.27 -19.64
CA PHE A 103 -1.93 9.45 -19.50
C PHE A 103 -2.14 10.52 -20.60
N TYR A 104 -3.35 10.60 -21.17
CA TYR A 104 -3.79 11.70 -22.03
C TYR A 104 -4.69 12.69 -21.31
#